data_AF-A0AAJ4S707-F1
#
_entry.id   AF-A0AAJ4S707-F1
#
_cell.length_a   1.000
_cell.length_b   1.000
_cell.length_c   1.000
_cell.angle_alpha   90.00
_cell.angle_beta   90.00
_cell.angle_gamma   90.00
#
_symmetry.space_group_name_H-M   'P 1'
#
loop_
_entity.id
_entity.type
_entity.pdbx_description
1 polymer ?
#
loop_
_entity_poly.entity_id
_entity_poly.type
_entity_poly.pdbx_seq_one_letter_code
_entity_poly.pdbx_strand_id
1 'polypeptide(L)'
;MRGSLSNMGLSRKRRRRAPRGWSEGLEDLHDYMQPQPTRASARKNAASAPIVVTDDWPEQVPIGDAELRVIEGAFREELDALFGPLP
;
A
#
# COMPACT_ATOMS: atom_id res chain seq x y z
N MET A 1 -10.33 52.17 -22.63
CA MET A 1 -11.62 51.52 -22.27
C MET A 1 -11.26 50.38 -21.31
N ARG A 2 -11.35 50.58 -19.99
CA ARG A 2 -12.45 50.22 -19.07
C ARG A 2 -12.98 48.79 -19.22
N GLY A 3 -12.95 48.07 -18.10
CA GLY A 3 -13.78 46.89 -17.78
C GLY A 3 -13.08 45.57 -18.09
N SER A 4 -13.12 44.53 -17.26
CA SER A 4 -14.08 44.25 -16.19
C SER A 4 -13.45 43.26 -15.20
N LEU A 5 -13.58 43.56 -13.91
CA LEU A 5 -13.44 42.61 -12.83
C LEU A 5 -14.60 41.62 -12.94
N SER A 6 -14.32 40.32 -12.91
CA SER A 6 -15.34 39.31 -12.63
C SER A 6 -14.83 38.36 -11.58
N ASN A 7 -15.07 38.80 -10.34
CA ASN A 7 -15.33 37.95 -9.20
C ASN A 7 -16.39 36.91 -9.58
N MET A 8 -16.17 35.63 -9.30
CA MET A 8 -17.08 34.78 -8.53
C MET A 8 -16.84 33.29 -8.79
N GLY A 9 -16.73 32.54 -7.70
CA GLY A 9 -16.85 31.08 -7.71
C GLY A 9 -15.65 30.35 -7.12
N LEU A 10 -15.35 30.56 -5.84
CA LEU A 10 -14.64 29.54 -5.07
C LEU A 10 -15.54 28.29 -5.09
N SER A 11 -15.26 27.38 -6.02
CA SER A 11 -15.91 26.07 -6.08
C SER A 11 -15.61 25.39 -4.75
N ARG A 12 -16.62 25.31 -3.89
CA ARG A 12 -16.56 24.61 -2.61
C ARG A 12 -16.33 23.13 -2.94
N LYS A 13 -15.06 22.73 -3.05
CA LYS A 13 -14.66 21.33 -3.19
C LYS A 13 -15.26 20.60 -2.00
N ARG A 14 -16.32 19.82 -2.27
CA ARG A 14 -16.84 18.84 -1.31
C ARG A 14 -15.66 17.99 -0.88
N ARG A 15 -15.25 18.15 0.37
CA ARG A 15 -14.23 17.29 1.01
C ARG A 15 -14.72 15.86 0.83
N ARG A 16 -14.08 15.10 -0.06
CA ARG A 16 -14.29 13.66 -0.16
C ARG A 16 -13.86 13.12 1.20
N ARG A 17 -14.83 12.71 2.02
CA ARG A 17 -14.52 11.99 3.26
C ARG A 17 -13.75 10.74 2.85
N ALA A 18 -12.70 10.42 3.59
CA ALA A 18 -12.06 9.12 3.45
C ALA A 18 -13.15 8.04 3.52
N PRO A 19 -13.10 7.01 2.67
CA PRO A 19 -14.00 5.87 2.78
C PRO A 19 -14.08 5.44 4.24
N ARG A 20 -15.28 5.26 4.77
CA ARG A 20 -15.43 4.58 6.06
C ARG A 20 -15.22 3.09 5.77
N GLY A 21 -14.40 2.39 6.57
CA GLY A 21 -14.18 0.94 6.42
C GLY A 21 -12.88 0.48 5.74
N TRP A 22 -11.79 1.27 5.73
CA TRP A 22 -10.48 0.76 5.25
C TRP A 22 -9.95 -0.41 6.11
N SER A 23 -10.46 -0.54 7.33
CA SER A 23 -10.12 -1.60 8.26
C SER A 23 -11.21 -2.67 8.40
N GLU A 24 -12.29 -2.58 7.62
CA GLU A 24 -13.40 -3.53 7.64
C GLU A 24 -13.04 -4.71 6.73
N GLY A 25 -13.01 -5.94 7.25
CA GLY A 25 -12.49 -7.10 6.52
C GLY A 25 -10.98 -7.34 6.70
N LEU A 26 -10.39 -6.86 7.80
CA LEU A 26 -9.05 -7.28 8.25
C LEU A 26 -9.12 -8.39 9.30
N GLU A 27 -10.32 -8.80 9.71
CA GLU A 27 -10.53 -9.85 10.71
C GLU A 27 -10.21 -11.24 10.17
N ASP A 28 -10.46 -11.47 8.86
CA ASP A 28 -10.05 -12.67 8.15
C ASP A 28 -8.85 -12.35 7.25
N LEU A 29 -7.69 -12.89 7.63
CA LEU A 29 -6.45 -12.73 6.87
C LEU A 29 -6.59 -13.26 5.43
N HIS A 30 -7.51 -14.18 5.16
CA HIS A 30 -7.72 -14.84 3.86
C HIS A 30 -8.83 -14.21 3.01
N ASP A 31 -9.40 -13.08 3.38
CA ASP A 31 -10.43 -12.38 2.60
C ASP A 31 -10.00 -12.06 1.15
N TYR A 32 -8.69 -11.97 0.89
CA TYR A 32 -8.13 -11.80 -0.45
C TYR A 32 -8.36 -12.99 -1.40
N MET A 33 -8.66 -14.18 -0.87
CA MET A 33 -8.98 -15.36 -1.67
C MET A 33 -10.39 -15.28 -2.25
N GLN A 34 -11.25 -14.43 -1.71
CA GLN A 34 -12.59 -14.24 -2.23
C GLN A 34 -12.55 -13.42 -3.53
N PRO A 35 -13.39 -13.77 -4.52
CA PRO A 35 -13.48 -13.01 -5.75
C PRO A 35 -13.87 -11.56 -5.44
N GLN A 36 -13.01 -10.62 -5.83
CA GLN A 36 -13.25 -9.20 -5.64
C GLN A 36 -14.59 -8.80 -6.28
N PRO A 37 -15.47 -8.06 -5.58
CA PRO A 37 -16.74 -7.64 -6.14
C PRO A 37 -16.49 -6.79 -7.39
N THR A 38 -17.15 -7.13 -8.49
CA THR A 38 -17.07 -6.38 -9.76
C THR A 38 -17.54 -4.95 -9.54
N ARG A 39 -16.59 -4.02 -9.43
CA ARG A 39 -16.87 -2.59 -9.41
C ARG A 39 -17.45 -2.21 -10.77
N ALA A 40 -18.66 -1.65 -10.78
CA ALA A 40 -19.28 -1.10 -11.99
C ALA A 40 -18.25 -0.19 -12.69
N SER A 41 -17.96 -0.46 -13.97
CA SER A 41 -16.76 0.08 -14.62
C SER A 41 -16.71 1.59 -14.49
N ALA A 42 -15.78 2.10 -13.69
CA ALA A 42 -15.51 3.53 -13.65
C ALA A 42 -15.04 3.92 -15.05
N ARG A 43 -15.69 4.94 -15.62
CA ARG A 43 -15.45 5.45 -16.99
C ARG A 43 -13.95 5.49 -17.27
N LYS A 44 -13.54 4.86 -18.38
CA LYS A 44 -12.17 4.81 -18.91
C LYS A 44 -11.64 6.21 -19.14
N ASN A 45 -11.11 6.85 -18.09
CA ASN A 45 -10.50 8.17 -18.17
C ASN A 45 -9.26 8.18 -17.28
N ALA A 46 -8.16 7.71 -17.85
CA ALA A 46 -6.81 8.21 -17.66
C ALA A 46 -5.97 7.47 -18.70
N ALA A 47 -5.07 8.18 -19.38
CA ALA A 47 -4.06 7.54 -20.21
C ALA A 47 -3.44 6.39 -19.41
N SER A 48 -3.59 5.18 -19.95
CA SER A 48 -3.10 3.93 -19.37
C SER A 48 -1.58 3.88 -19.55
N ALA A 49 -0.86 4.80 -18.91
CA ALA A 49 0.56 4.66 -18.75
C ALA A 49 0.80 3.34 -18.00
N PRO A 50 1.65 2.44 -18.52
CA PRO A 50 1.98 1.21 -17.82
C PRO A 50 2.52 1.56 -16.43
N ILE A 51 2.02 0.90 -15.39
CA ILE A 51 2.62 0.98 -14.07
C ILE A 51 4.00 0.34 -14.19
N VAL A 52 5.05 1.13 -14.00
CA VAL A 52 6.41 0.61 -13.94
C VAL A 52 6.65 0.18 -12.50
N VAL A 53 6.79 -1.12 -12.30
CA VAL A 53 7.23 -1.69 -11.02
C VAL A 53 8.74 -1.74 -11.08
N THR A 54 9.39 -0.80 -10.40
CA THR A 54 10.84 -0.81 -10.18
C THR A 54 11.12 -1.33 -8.78
N ASP A 55 12.13 -2.18 -8.68
CA ASP A 55 12.68 -2.59 -7.39
C ASP A 55 13.81 -1.62 -7.05
N ASP A 56 13.44 -0.47 -6.49
CA ASP A 56 14.34 0.65 -6.20
C ASP A 56 15.15 0.44 -4.90
N TRP A 57 15.43 -0.81 -4.55
CA TRP A 57 16.17 -1.15 -3.35
C TRP A 57 17.67 -0.87 -3.54
N PRO A 58 18.35 -0.41 -2.47
CA PRO A 58 19.79 -0.27 -2.52
C PRO A 58 20.46 -1.64 -2.64
N GLU A 59 21.68 -1.66 -3.19
CA GLU A 59 22.49 -2.88 -3.26
C GLU A 59 22.70 -3.53 -1.87
N GLN A 60 22.77 -2.71 -0.83
CA GLN A 60 22.77 -3.14 0.56
C GLN A 60 21.68 -2.41 1.34
N VAL A 61 20.76 -3.17 1.90
CA VAL A 61 19.75 -2.65 2.81
C VAL A 61 20.43 -2.36 4.15
N PRO A 62 20.34 -1.13 4.68
CA PRO A 62 20.95 -0.80 5.96
C PRO A 62 20.18 -1.49 7.08
N ILE A 63 20.72 -2.60 7.57
CA ILE A 63 20.21 -3.35 8.72
C ILE A 63 21.28 -3.29 9.80
N GLY A 64 20.93 -2.78 10.98
CA GLY A 64 21.86 -2.67 12.11
C GLY A 64 21.94 -3.95 12.95
N ASP A 65 23.00 -4.06 13.77
CA ASP A 65 23.21 -5.24 14.63
C ASP A 65 22.06 -5.49 15.61
N ALA A 66 21.45 -4.42 16.14
CA ALA A 66 20.31 -4.54 17.05
C ALA A 66 19.10 -5.18 16.35
N GLU A 67 18.84 -4.78 15.11
CA GLU A 67 17.76 -5.32 14.28
C GLU A 67 18.07 -6.76 13.88
N LEU A 68 19.32 -7.03 13.51
CA LEU A 68 19.81 -8.37 13.20
C LEU A 68 19.55 -9.34 14.35
N ARG A 69 19.86 -8.94 15.60
CA ARG A 69 19.65 -9.78 16.79
C ARG A 69 18.18 -10.09 17.05
N VAL A 70 17.28 -9.13 16.79
CA VAL A 70 15.84 -9.35 16.93
C VAL A 70 15.35 -10.36 15.89
N ILE A 71 15.81 -10.22 14.63
CA ILE A 71 15.47 -11.15 13.55
C ILE A 71 16.05 -12.55 13.84
N GLU A 72 17.34 -12.66 14.12
CA GLU A 72 17.98 -13.94 14.47
C GLU A 72 17.31 -14.62 15.67
N GLY A 73 16.91 -13.84 16.69
CA GLY A 73 16.18 -14.34 17.84
C GLY A 73 14.82 -14.91 17.47
N ALA A 74 14.05 -14.20 16.64
CA ALA A 74 12.74 -14.64 16.18
C ALA A 74 12.81 -15.87 15.25
N PHE A 75 13.85 -15.97 14.43
CA PHE A 75 14.01 -17.04 13.46
C PHE A 75 14.66 -18.31 14.02
N ARG A 76 15.22 -18.26 15.23
CA ARG A 76 15.96 -19.38 15.82
C ARG A 76 15.17 -20.69 15.81
N GLU A 77 13.96 -20.67 16.34
CA GLU A 77 13.13 -21.87 16.46
C GLU A 77 12.71 -22.43 15.09
N GLU A 78 12.39 -21.54 14.15
CA GLU A 78 12.02 -21.92 12.77
C GLU A 78 13.21 -22.49 11.99
N LEU A 79 14.40 -21.90 12.14
CA LEU A 79 15.62 -22.38 11.49
C LEU A 79 16.07 -23.72 12.09
N ASP A 80 16.01 -23.87 13.42
CA ASP A 80 16.31 -25.14 14.09
C ASP A 80 15.33 -26.24 13.66
N ALA A 81 14.05 -25.91 13.45
CA ALA A 81 13.06 -26.84 12.92
C ALA A 81 13.30 -27.20 11.44
N LEU A 82 13.74 -26.24 10.63
CA LEU A 82 13.97 -26.44 9.19
C LEU A 82 15.24 -27.22 8.90
N PHE A 83 16.32 -26.98 9.64
CA PHE A 83 17.64 -27.58 9.41
C PHE A 83 17.95 -28.75 10.34
N GLY A 84 17.20 -28.91 11.43
CA GLY A 84 17.45 -29.92 12.43
C GLY A 84 18.71 -29.64 13.24
N PRO A 85 19.06 -30.51 14.21
CA PRO A 85 20.29 -30.37 14.98
C PRO A 85 21.50 -30.47 14.05
N LEU A 86 22.44 -29.52 14.19
CA LEU A 86 23.71 -29.54 13.49
C LEU A 86 24.49 -30.83 13.83
N PRO A 87 25.19 -31.45 12.85
CA PRO A 87 25.99 -32.65 13.08
C PRO A 87 27.18 -32.41 14.01
#